data_AF-A0AAW4QDT5-F1
#
_entry.id   AF-A0AAW4QDT5-F1
#
_cell.length_a   1.000
_cell.length_b   1.000
_cell.length_c   1.000
_cell.angle_alpha   90.00
_cell.angle_beta   90.00
_cell.angle_gamma   90.00
#
_symmetry.space_group_name_H-M   'P 1'
#
loop_
_entity.id
_entity.type
_entity.pdbx_description
1 polymer ?
#
loop_
_entity_poly.entity_id
_entity_poly.type
_entity_poly.pdbx_seq_one_letter_code
_entity_poly.pdbx_strand_id
1 'polypeptide(L)'
;MRQWSTPSVAPPIQVSPYPYESFESFILRVAEYNAFDSASATLRALGAHCGNPSRYCYKHLSPLLGIEPASLAAMIPTAVDGDLHLLGNQLLRDRHIVRHASRFCPLCVSERGYGALEWSLAPFAVCAEHGAYLVDRCACRPRTPLNMFRNRYFTCICGADLRSAAVLPASSAACNLAKEIRRRFRQELEEELGSVFPKLTTWPEDAQFGDFLDLMICLGNLAVSTR
;
A
#
# COMPACT_ATOMS: atom_id res chain seq x y z
N MET A 1 3.08 -1.86 29.28
CA MET A 1 2.67 -0.61 28.60
C MET A 1 3.91 0.23 28.40
N ARG A 2 4.35 0.51 27.18
CA ARG A 2 5.41 1.51 26.97
C ARG A 2 4.78 2.87 27.23
N GLN A 3 5.27 3.59 28.24
CA GLN A 3 4.80 4.94 28.53
C GLN A 3 5.19 5.85 27.37
N TRP A 4 4.20 6.50 26.76
CA TRP A 4 4.36 7.52 25.75
C TRP A 4 4.65 8.83 26.47
N SER A 5 5.86 8.96 27.02
CA SER A 5 6.28 10.07 27.89
C SER A 5 6.91 11.24 27.12
N THR A 6 6.86 11.23 25.78
CA THR A 6 7.34 12.34 24.95
C THR A 6 6.21 13.33 24.65
N PRO A 7 6.49 14.65 24.66
CA PRO A 7 5.53 15.64 24.19
C PRO A 7 5.20 15.36 22.73
N SER A 8 3.93 15.07 22.46
CA SER A 8 3.39 14.94 21.11
C SER A 8 2.83 16.29 20.70
N VAL A 9 3.23 16.78 19.54
CA VAL A 9 2.76 18.06 19.00
C VAL A 9 1.89 17.75 17.79
N ALA A 10 0.65 18.22 17.82
CA ALA A 10 -0.20 18.17 16.63
C ALA A 10 0.46 19.02 15.53
N PRO A 11 0.66 18.49 14.32
CA PRO A 11 1.26 19.25 13.23
C PRO A 11 0.42 20.50 12.92
N PRO A 12 1.05 21.65 12.66
CA PRO A 12 0.34 22.88 12.34
C PRO A 12 -0.47 22.76 11.04
N ILE A 13 0.02 21.99 10.05
CA ILE A 13 -0.72 21.70 8.82
C ILE A 13 -1.37 20.33 8.93
N GLN A 14 -2.70 20.34 8.99
CA GLN A 14 -3.53 19.15 8.97
C GLN A 14 -3.65 18.63 7.53
N VAL A 15 -3.44 17.33 7.33
CA VAL A 15 -3.45 16.68 6.02
C VAL A 15 -4.52 15.61 6.03
N SER A 16 -5.43 15.65 5.08
CA SER A 16 -6.45 14.61 4.91
C SER A 16 -5.96 13.50 3.97
N PRO A 17 -6.25 12.22 4.28
CA PRO A 17 -5.95 11.11 3.39
C PRO A 17 -6.85 11.14 2.16
N TYR A 18 -6.31 10.72 1.02
CA TYR A 18 -7.14 10.45 -0.16
C TYR A 18 -7.83 9.08 -0.07
N PRO A 19 -8.94 8.85 -0.80
CA PRO A 19 -9.55 7.53 -0.91
C PRO A 19 -8.53 6.50 -1.39
N TYR A 20 -8.45 5.38 -0.65
CA TYR A 20 -7.48 4.30 -0.89
C TYR A 20 -6.02 4.78 -0.98
N GLU A 21 -5.64 5.80 -0.21
CA GLU A 21 -4.24 6.14 -0.03
C GLU A 21 -3.55 5.13 0.91
N SER A 22 -2.31 4.76 0.61
CA SER A 22 -1.51 3.95 1.53
C SER A 22 -1.03 4.77 2.73
N PHE A 23 -0.91 4.15 3.90
CA PHE A 23 -0.37 4.85 5.07
C PHE A 23 1.05 5.39 4.84
N GLU A 24 1.86 4.67 4.07
CA GLU A 24 3.20 5.11 3.65
C GLU A 24 3.14 6.47 2.94
N SER A 25 2.27 6.58 1.92
CA SER A 25 2.07 7.83 1.18
C SER A 25 1.57 8.94 2.09
N PHE A 26 0.55 8.63 2.89
CA PHE A 26 -0.09 9.60 3.76
C PHE A 26 0.89 10.20 4.79
N ILE A 27 1.64 9.37 5.51
CA ILE A 27 2.56 9.87 6.55
C ILE A 27 3.73 10.67 5.94
N LEU A 28 4.13 10.36 4.71
CA LEU A 28 5.17 11.12 4.01
C LEU A 28 4.64 12.46 3.50
N ARG A 29 3.37 12.57 3.13
CA ARG A 29 2.73 13.86 2.85
C ARG A 29 2.60 14.71 4.12
N VAL A 30 2.22 14.10 5.25
CA VAL A 30 2.24 14.78 6.56
C VAL A 30 3.64 15.31 6.85
N ALA A 31 4.67 14.48 6.59
CA ALA A 31 6.06 14.89 6.74
C ALA A 31 6.40 16.11 5.88
N GLU A 32 6.05 16.04 4.60
CA GLU A 32 6.37 17.07 3.61
C GLU A 32 5.69 18.40 3.91
N TYR A 33 4.39 18.41 4.18
CA TYR A 33 3.65 19.63 4.48
C TYR A 33 4.07 20.28 5.80
N ASN A 34 4.57 19.50 6.76
CA ASN A 34 5.01 20.01 8.06
C ASN A 34 6.54 20.13 8.18
N ALA A 35 7.26 20.09 7.06
CA ALA A 35 8.72 20.23 7.01
C ALA A 35 9.51 19.25 7.91
N PHE A 36 8.97 18.04 8.14
CA PHE A 36 9.72 16.96 8.76
C PHE A 36 10.67 16.31 7.73
N ASP A 37 11.86 15.92 8.19
CA ASP A 37 12.89 15.33 7.31
C ASP A 37 12.57 13.92 6.79
N SER A 38 11.69 13.19 7.50
CA SER A 38 11.33 11.82 7.15
C SER A 38 10.03 11.37 7.80
N ALA A 39 9.45 10.27 7.30
CA ALA A 39 8.35 9.56 7.97
C ALA A 39 8.71 9.15 9.40
N SER A 40 9.94 8.68 9.63
CA SER A 40 10.40 8.30 10.97
C SER A 40 10.50 9.49 11.92
N ALA A 41 10.96 10.65 11.45
CA ALA A 41 10.95 11.88 12.24
C ALA A 41 9.52 12.34 12.57
N THR A 42 8.62 12.25 11.58
CA THR A 42 7.19 12.56 11.75
C THR A 42 6.55 11.67 12.80
N LEU A 43 6.71 10.34 12.68
CA LEU A 43 6.17 9.39 13.65
C LEU A 43 6.71 9.66 15.07
N ARG A 44 8.02 9.93 15.22
CA ARG A 44 8.59 10.29 16.53
C ARG A 44 8.02 11.59 17.10
N ALA A 45 7.81 12.61 16.27
CA ALA A 45 7.21 13.88 16.68
C ALA A 45 5.74 13.70 17.13
N LEU A 46 5.05 12.71 16.55
CA LEU A 46 3.71 12.29 16.95
C LEU A 46 3.71 11.31 18.14
N GLY A 47 4.86 11.11 18.80
CA GLY A 47 5.02 10.21 19.95
C GLY A 47 5.14 8.72 19.59
N ALA A 48 5.08 8.35 18.31
CA ALA A 48 5.21 6.97 17.86
C ALA A 48 6.70 6.56 17.82
N HIS A 49 7.12 5.78 18.82
CA HIS A 49 8.51 5.32 18.96
C HIS A 49 8.85 4.05 18.16
N CYS A 50 7.90 3.46 17.44
CA CYS A 50 8.11 2.26 16.64
C CYS A 50 8.16 2.60 15.16
N GLY A 51 9.22 2.15 14.47
CA GLY A 51 9.36 2.30 13.01
C GLY A 51 8.35 1.49 12.19
N ASN A 52 7.52 0.68 12.86
CA ASN A 52 6.39 0.00 12.28
C ASN A 52 5.16 0.27 13.18
N PRO A 53 4.19 1.08 12.75
CA PRO A 53 3.03 1.41 13.57
C PRO A 53 2.26 0.13 13.95
N SER A 54 2.12 -0.13 15.25
CA SER A 54 1.18 -1.16 15.70
C SER A 54 -0.23 -0.61 15.78
N ARG A 55 -1.25 -1.48 15.92
CA ARG A 55 -2.66 -1.09 16.12
C ARG A 55 -2.87 -0.04 17.22
N TYR A 56 -1.98 0.00 18.22
CA TYR A 56 -2.05 0.92 19.33
C TYR A 56 -1.56 2.33 18.97
N CYS A 57 -0.78 2.46 17.91
CA CYS A 57 -0.28 3.74 17.42
C CYS A 57 -1.44 4.66 16.98
N TYR A 58 -2.49 4.12 16.35
CA TYR A 58 -3.53 4.95 15.71
C TYR A 58 -4.43 5.67 16.70
N LYS A 59 -4.71 5.06 17.86
CA LYS A 59 -5.46 5.76 18.91
C LYS A 59 -4.71 6.99 19.41
N HIS A 60 -3.38 6.98 19.34
CA HIS A 60 -2.54 8.14 19.66
C HIS A 60 -2.40 9.10 18.47
N LEU A 61 -2.25 8.59 17.25
CA LEU A 61 -2.09 9.42 16.05
C LEU A 61 -3.39 10.14 15.64
N SER A 62 -4.55 9.52 15.82
CA SER A 62 -5.87 10.04 15.42
C SER A 62 -6.12 11.47 15.89
N PRO A 63 -6.05 11.78 17.21
CA PRO A 63 -6.28 13.14 17.69
C PRO A 63 -5.21 14.14 17.23
N LEU A 64 -3.97 13.69 17.02
CA LEU A 64 -2.88 14.57 16.57
C LEU A 64 -3.03 14.96 15.09
N LEU A 65 -3.47 14.01 14.27
CA LEU A 65 -3.63 14.19 12.82
C LEU A 65 -5.03 14.67 12.41
N GLY A 66 -5.96 14.80 13.37
CA GLY A 66 -7.34 15.18 13.08
C GLY A 66 -8.08 14.15 12.21
N ILE A 67 -7.69 12.87 12.27
CA ILE A 67 -8.27 11.79 11.46
C ILE A 67 -9.00 10.80 12.37
N GLU A 68 -10.18 10.35 11.93
CA GLU A 68 -10.93 9.30 12.60
C GLU A 68 -10.11 8.00 12.75
N PRO A 69 -10.12 7.35 13.93
CA PRO A 69 -9.36 6.12 14.16
C PRO A 69 -9.64 5.00 13.15
N ALA A 70 -10.89 4.87 12.69
CA ALA A 70 -11.27 3.88 11.70
C ALA A 70 -10.59 4.14 10.34
N SER A 71 -10.52 5.40 9.91
CA SER A 71 -9.87 5.79 8.65
C SER A 71 -8.36 5.52 8.68
N LEU A 72 -7.68 5.82 9.80
CA LEU A 72 -6.27 5.46 9.97
C LEU A 72 -6.05 3.95 10.00
N ALA A 73 -6.90 3.21 10.73
CA ALA A 73 -6.79 1.77 10.86
C ALA A 73 -6.97 1.05 9.50
N ALA A 74 -7.85 1.57 8.63
CA ALA A 74 -8.07 1.01 7.29
C ALA A 74 -6.83 1.08 6.38
N MET A 75 -5.91 2.03 6.59
CA MET A 75 -4.73 2.20 5.73
C MET A 75 -3.55 1.27 6.07
N ILE A 76 -3.63 0.51 7.17
CA ILE A 76 -2.52 -0.30 7.68
C ILE A 76 -3.00 -1.69 8.04
N PRO A 77 -2.25 -2.75 7.67
CA PRO A 77 -2.70 -4.10 7.98
C PRO A 77 -2.71 -4.36 9.48
N THR A 78 -3.90 -4.58 10.04
CA THR A 78 -4.15 -4.73 11.47
C THR A 78 -4.49 -6.18 11.79
N ALA A 79 -3.69 -6.84 12.63
CA ALA A 79 -3.92 -8.23 13.02
C ALA A 79 -5.26 -8.40 13.75
N VAL A 80 -6.05 -9.39 13.32
CA VAL A 80 -7.33 -9.78 13.93
C VAL A 80 -7.17 -11.09 14.69
N ASP A 81 -6.66 -12.13 14.03
CA ASP A 81 -6.44 -13.45 14.61
C ASP A 81 -5.34 -14.18 13.84
N GLY A 82 -4.37 -14.77 14.52
CA GLY A 82 -3.28 -15.52 13.89
C GLY A 82 -2.60 -14.79 12.72
N ASP A 83 -2.70 -15.36 11.51
CA ASP A 83 -2.16 -14.83 10.25
C ASP A 83 -3.12 -13.86 9.53
N LEU A 84 -4.29 -13.57 10.11
CA LEU A 84 -5.35 -12.74 9.52
C LEU A 84 -5.19 -11.28 9.91
N HIS A 85 -5.30 -10.42 8.91
CA HIS A 85 -5.19 -8.98 8.99
C HIS A 85 -6.36 -8.30 8.28
N LEU A 86 -6.83 -7.18 8.83
CA LEU A 86 -7.69 -6.24 8.13
C LEU A 86 -6.84 -5.20 7.43
N LEU A 87 -7.14 -4.96 6.15
CA LEU A 87 -6.57 -3.87 5.36
C LEU A 87 -7.66 -3.32 4.43
N GLY A 88 -7.89 -2.01 4.48
CA GLY A 88 -9.10 -1.41 3.93
C GLY A 88 -10.32 -2.08 4.57
N ASN A 89 -11.17 -2.66 3.74
CA ASN A 89 -12.35 -3.41 4.16
C ASN A 89 -12.20 -4.92 3.86
N GLN A 90 -10.96 -5.41 3.75
CA GLN A 90 -10.67 -6.78 3.36
C GLN A 90 -10.00 -7.57 4.48
N LEU A 91 -10.40 -8.83 4.63
CA LEU A 91 -9.72 -9.81 5.47
C LEU A 91 -8.66 -10.54 4.63
N LEU A 92 -7.40 -10.40 5.04
CA LEU A 92 -6.23 -10.86 4.30
C LEU A 92 -5.33 -11.71 5.19
N ARG A 93 -4.59 -12.65 4.60
CA ARG A 93 -3.50 -13.35 5.27
C ARG A 93 -2.22 -12.54 5.19
N ASP A 94 -1.26 -12.78 6.09
CA ASP A 94 0.03 -12.08 6.07
C ASP A 94 0.75 -12.24 4.71
N ARG A 95 0.65 -13.41 4.08
CA ARG A 95 1.21 -13.68 2.74
C ARG A 95 0.61 -12.81 1.61
N HIS A 96 -0.57 -12.22 1.83
CA HIS A 96 -1.21 -11.33 0.87
C HIS A 96 -0.64 -9.91 0.94
N ILE A 97 0.19 -9.59 1.94
CA ILE A 97 0.60 -8.22 2.24
C ILE A 97 2.13 -8.09 2.11
N VAL A 98 2.57 -7.06 1.40
CA VAL A 98 3.97 -6.66 1.35
C VAL A 98 4.30 -5.79 2.57
N ARG A 99 5.21 -6.27 3.41
CA ARG A 99 5.56 -5.64 4.71
C ARG A 99 6.78 -4.72 4.67
N HIS A 100 7.69 -4.94 3.73
CA HIS A 100 9.07 -4.40 3.80
C HIS A 100 9.56 -3.80 2.49
N ALA A 101 8.66 -3.53 1.55
CA ALA A 101 9.00 -2.93 0.28
C ALA A 101 7.92 -1.92 -0.12
N SER A 102 8.36 -0.70 -0.39
CA SER A 102 7.53 0.27 -1.09
C SER A 102 7.36 -0.16 -2.54
N ARG A 103 6.14 -0.06 -3.06
CA ARG A 103 5.83 -0.30 -4.47
C ARG A 103 4.99 0.83 -4.97
N PHE A 104 5.27 1.32 -6.17
CA PHE A 104 4.51 2.42 -6.74
C PHE A 104 4.49 2.40 -8.26
N CYS A 105 3.48 3.02 -8.84
CA CYS A 105 3.46 3.35 -10.26
C CYS A 105 4.01 4.77 -10.45
N PRO A 106 5.12 4.97 -11.19
CA PRO A 106 5.70 6.30 -11.44
C PRO A 106 4.71 7.29 -12.07
N LEU A 107 3.80 6.79 -12.92
CA LEU A 107 2.79 7.59 -13.61
C LEU A 107 1.71 8.07 -12.64
N CYS A 108 1.07 7.18 -11.87
CA CYS A 108 0.10 7.57 -10.84
C CYS A 108 0.68 8.61 -9.89
N VAL A 109 1.87 8.37 -9.33
CA VAL A 109 2.43 9.32 -8.37
C VAL A 109 2.77 10.67 -8.99
N SER A 110 3.09 10.72 -10.29
CA SER A 110 3.31 11.98 -11.01
C SER A 110 2.01 12.75 -11.24
N GLU A 111 0.92 12.03 -11.55
CA GLU A 111 -0.39 12.62 -11.85
C GLU A 111 -1.09 13.15 -10.59
N ARG A 112 -1.11 12.36 -9.50
CA ARG A 112 -1.93 12.67 -8.31
C ARG A 112 -1.15 12.92 -7.03
N GLY A 113 0.15 12.63 -6.99
CA GLY A 113 0.98 12.91 -5.83
C GLY A 113 0.74 12.02 -4.59
N TYR A 114 0.12 10.84 -4.75
CA TYR A 114 -0.06 9.89 -3.65
C TYR A 114 -0.08 8.42 -4.12
N GLY A 115 0.24 7.52 -3.19
CA GLY A 115 0.31 6.09 -3.39
C GLY A 115 -0.98 5.34 -3.07
N ALA A 116 -1.30 4.31 -3.86
CA ALA A 116 -2.50 3.51 -3.65
C ALA A 116 -2.31 2.48 -2.53
N LEU A 117 -3.39 2.21 -1.79
CA LEU A 117 -3.43 1.22 -0.72
C LEU A 117 -3.26 -0.20 -1.26
N GLU A 118 -3.88 -0.54 -2.39
CA GLU A 118 -3.76 -1.87 -3.01
C GLU A 118 -2.32 -2.22 -3.44
N TRP A 119 -1.42 -1.23 -3.53
CA TRP A 119 0.01 -1.48 -3.76
C TRP A 119 0.72 -2.14 -2.59
N SER A 120 0.03 -2.41 -1.47
CA SER A 120 0.52 -3.30 -0.42
C SER A 120 0.10 -4.76 -0.62
N LEU A 121 -0.71 -5.11 -1.62
CA LEU A 121 -1.13 -6.49 -1.88
C LEU A 121 -0.08 -7.26 -2.68
N ALA A 122 0.49 -8.34 -2.13
CA ALA A 122 1.53 -9.14 -2.77
C ALA A 122 1.24 -9.52 -4.25
N PRO A 123 0.04 -10.03 -4.61
CA PRO A 123 -0.28 -10.38 -6.02
C PRO A 123 -0.57 -9.16 -6.92
N PHE A 124 -0.63 -7.94 -6.37
CA PHE A 124 -0.84 -6.72 -7.15
C PHE A 124 0.50 -6.16 -7.64
N ALA A 125 1.01 -6.73 -8.74
CA ALA A 125 2.31 -6.34 -9.32
C ALA A 125 2.22 -5.31 -10.45
N VAL A 126 1.01 -5.03 -10.95
CA VAL A 126 0.75 -4.16 -12.11
C VAL A 126 -0.21 -3.05 -11.69
N CYS A 127 0.04 -1.83 -12.14
CA CYS A 127 -0.86 -0.71 -11.96
C CYS A 127 -2.14 -0.93 -12.78
N ALA A 128 -3.30 -0.94 -12.12
CA ALA A 128 -4.59 -1.09 -12.78
C ALA A 128 -4.98 0.13 -13.66
N GLU A 129 -4.39 1.31 -13.39
CA GLU A 129 -4.64 2.55 -14.13
C GLU A 129 -3.77 2.63 -15.40
N HIS A 130 -2.46 2.45 -15.27
CA HIS A 130 -1.52 2.63 -16.39
C HIS A 130 -1.03 1.34 -17.06
N GLY A 131 -1.39 0.16 -16.53
CA GLY A 131 -0.97 -1.13 -17.11
C GLY A 131 0.55 -1.37 -17.08
N ALA A 132 1.26 -0.77 -16.13
CA ALA A 132 2.70 -0.91 -15.96
C ALA A 132 3.06 -1.67 -14.69
N TYR A 133 4.16 -2.43 -14.70
CA TYR A 133 4.67 -3.06 -13.49
C TYR A 133 5.03 -2.02 -12.43
N LEU A 134 4.65 -2.28 -11.18
CA LEU A 134 5.01 -1.43 -10.05
C LEU A 134 6.53 -1.47 -9.83
N VAL A 135 7.09 -0.29 -9.57
CA VAL A 135 8.50 -0.12 -9.24
C VAL A 135 8.67 -0.29 -7.74
N ASP A 136 9.58 -1.18 -7.34
CA ASP A 136 9.94 -1.43 -5.95
C ASP A 136 11.41 -1.12 -5.65
N ARG A 137 12.19 -0.73 -6.67
CA ARG A 137 13.65 -0.56 -6.62
C ARG A 137 14.08 0.67 -7.40
N CYS A 138 15.14 1.31 -6.93
CA CYS A 138 15.82 2.35 -7.69
C CYS A 138 17.01 1.75 -8.45
N ALA A 139 17.32 2.32 -9.63
CA ALA A 139 18.48 1.93 -10.43
C ALA A 139 19.82 2.03 -9.67
N CYS A 140 19.92 2.89 -8.65
CA CYS A 140 21.14 2.99 -7.84
C CYS A 140 21.39 1.74 -6.96
N ARG A 141 20.35 0.98 -6.63
CA ARG A 141 20.42 -0.22 -5.76
C ARG A 141 19.47 -1.30 -6.26
N PRO A 142 19.75 -1.92 -7.43
CA PRO A 142 18.81 -2.84 -8.07
C PRO A 142 18.52 -4.10 -7.24
N ARG A 143 19.37 -4.44 -6.26
CA ARG A 143 19.18 -5.61 -5.38
C ARG A 143 18.48 -5.29 -4.06
N THR A 144 18.20 -4.03 -3.76
CA THR A 144 17.57 -3.62 -2.49
C THR A 144 16.22 -2.96 -2.74
N PRO A 145 15.12 -3.47 -2.16
CA PRO A 145 13.82 -2.81 -2.24
C PRO A 145 13.88 -1.40 -1.65
N LEU A 146 13.01 -0.53 -2.13
CA LEU A 146 12.78 0.78 -1.57
C LEU A 146 12.19 0.64 -0.17
N ASN A 147 12.81 1.32 0.79
CA ASN A 147 12.26 1.43 2.13
C ASN A 147 10.93 2.20 2.07
N MET A 148 9.90 1.67 2.74
CA MET A 148 8.60 2.31 2.89
C MET A 148 8.73 3.67 3.60
N PHE A 149 9.53 3.75 4.66
CA PHE A 149 9.68 4.96 5.46
C PHE A 149 10.97 5.72 5.13
N ARG A 150 11.22 5.93 3.83
CA ARG A 150 12.29 6.80 3.31
C ARG A 150 12.06 8.27 3.68
N ASN A 151 13.02 9.15 3.35
CA ASN A 151 12.95 10.56 3.75
C ASN A 151 11.82 11.34 3.04
N ARG A 152 11.63 11.09 1.74
CA ARG A 152 10.59 11.71 0.92
C ARG A 152 9.91 10.66 0.06
N TYR A 153 8.61 10.79 -0.18
CA TYR A 153 7.86 9.76 -0.92
C TYR A 153 8.38 9.59 -2.35
N PHE A 154 8.76 10.68 -3.01
CA PHE A 154 9.24 10.64 -4.40
C PHE A 154 10.75 10.62 -4.55
N THR A 155 11.53 10.58 -3.47
CA THR A 155 12.99 10.70 -3.57
C THR A 155 13.68 9.48 -3.01
N CYS A 156 14.53 8.86 -3.82
CA CYS A 156 15.41 7.79 -3.36
C CYS A 156 16.52 8.35 -2.46
N ILE A 157 17.14 7.49 -1.65
CA ILE A 157 18.32 7.85 -0.84
C ILE A 157 19.53 8.31 -1.67
N CYS A 158 19.56 8.02 -2.98
CA CYS A 158 20.57 8.55 -3.90
C CYS A 158 20.24 9.95 -4.45
N GLY A 159 19.08 10.52 -4.08
CA GLY A 159 18.60 11.80 -4.59
C GLY A 159 17.77 11.71 -5.88
N ALA A 160 17.70 10.54 -6.52
CA ALA A 160 16.88 10.37 -7.72
C ALA A 160 15.39 10.57 -7.43
N ASP A 161 14.72 11.24 -8.36
CA ASP A 161 13.25 11.32 -8.38
C ASP A 161 12.68 9.98 -8.86
N LEU A 162 11.89 9.34 -8.02
CA LEU A 162 11.25 8.07 -8.28
C LEU A 162 10.12 8.20 -9.31
N ARG A 163 9.58 9.40 -9.52
CA ARG A 163 8.60 9.70 -10.58
C ARG A 163 9.18 9.51 -11.97
N SER A 164 10.49 9.68 -12.14
CA SER A 164 11.19 9.43 -13.40
C SER A 164 11.72 8.00 -13.53
N ALA A 165 11.30 7.06 -12.67
CA ALA A 165 11.70 5.67 -12.80
C ALA A 165 11.18 5.06 -14.10
N ALA A 166 11.94 4.11 -14.66
CA ALA A 166 11.56 3.44 -15.90
C ALA A 166 10.22 2.71 -15.75
N VAL A 167 9.34 2.91 -16.73
CA VAL A 167 8.02 2.29 -16.79
C VAL A 167 8.10 1.08 -17.71
N LEU A 168 7.78 -0.10 -17.18
CA LEU A 168 7.72 -1.34 -17.95
C LEU A 168 6.25 -1.73 -18.19
N PRO A 169 5.78 -1.74 -19.45
CA PRO A 169 4.40 -2.13 -19.75
C PRO A 169 4.19 -3.61 -19.42
N ALA A 170 3.01 -3.92 -18.88
CA ALA A 170 2.58 -5.28 -18.61
C ALA A 170 1.76 -5.86 -19.78
N SER A 171 1.62 -7.18 -19.82
CA SER A 171 0.73 -7.82 -20.80
C SER A 171 -0.74 -7.47 -20.54
N SER A 172 -1.60 -7.60 -21.55
CA SER A 172 -3.05 -7.41 -21.41
C SER A 172 -3.64 -8.29 -20.31
N ALA A 173 -3.22 -9.56 -20.23
CA ALA A 173 -3.66 -10.49 -19.18
C ALA A 173 -3.27 -10.02 -17.77
N ALA A 174 -2.06 -9.49 -17.58
CA ALA A 174 -1.62 -8.97 -16.29
C ALA A 174 -2.34 -7.67 -15.90
N CYS A 175 -2.60 -6.78 -16.87
CA CYS A 175 -3.41 -5.58 -16.66
C CYS A 175 -4.84 -5.93 -16.22
N ASN A 176 -5.44 -6.90 -16.90
CA ASN A 176 -6.76 -7.44 -16.61
C ASN A 176 -6.85 -8.03 -15.20
N LEU A 177 -5.85 -8.81 -14.79
CA LEU A 177 -5.76 -9.31 -13.43
C LEU A 177 -5.63 -8.20 -12.39
N ALA A 178 -4.80 -7.18 -12.65
CA ALA A 178 -4.66 -6.04 -11.74
C ALA A 178 -5.97 -5.27 -11.58
N LYS A 179 -6.71 -5.03 -12.66
CA LYS A 179 -8.04 -4.41 -12.61
C LYS A 179 -9.00 -5.22 -11.74
N GLU A 180 -9.02 -6.53 -11.88
CA GLU A 180 -9.90 -7.39 -11.08
C GLU A 180 -9.50 -7.42 -9.60
N ILE A 181 -8.19 -7.49 -9.28
CA ILE A 181 -7.72 -7.38 -7.89
C ILE A 181 -8.15 -6.04 -7.28
N ARG A 182 -7.94 -4.92 -8.00
CA ARG A 182 -8.35 -3.59 -7.53
C ARG A 182 -9.85 -3.52 -7.30
N ARG A 183 -10.66 -3.97 -8.26
CA ARG A 183 -12.12 -3.94 -8.19
C ARG A 183 -12.63 -4.68 -6.96
N ARG A 184 -12.16 -5.91 -6.74
CA ARG A 184 -12.52 -6.72 -5.56
C ARG A 184 -12.02 -6.08 -4.26
N PHE A 185 -10.78 -5.60 -4.23
CA PHE A 185 -10.20 -4.93 -3.05
C PHE A 185 -11.01 -3.70 -2.63
N ARG A 186 -11.36 -2.86 -3.61
CA ARG A 186 -12.11 -1.62 -3.42
C ARG A 186 -13.62 -1.82 -3.33
N GLN A 187 -14.13 -3.02 -3.62
CA GLN A 187 -15.56 -3.33 -3.71
C GLN A 187 -16.28 -2.42 -4.73
N GLU A 188 -15.59 -2.13 -5.84
CA GLU A 188 -16.16 -1.36 -6.96
C GLU A 188 -17.26 -2.20 -7.64
N LEU A 189 -18.38 -1.55 -7.99
CA LEU A 189 -19.47 -2.18 -8.74
C LEU A 189 -18.94 -2.73 -10.08
N GLU A 190 -19.59 -3.78 -10.58
CA GLU A 190 -19.25 -4.39 -11.86
C GLU A 190 -19.63 -3.45 -13.01
N GLU A 191 -18.77 -2.48 -13.30
CA GLU A 191 -18.76 -1.84 -14.62
C GLU A 191 -18.29 -2.90 -15.60
N GLU A 192 -19.00 -3.09 -16.71
CA GLU A 192 -18.80 -4.06 -17.82
C GLU A 192 -17.32 -4.39 -18.15
N LEU A 193 -16.62 -5.06 -17.25
CA LEU A 193 -15.28 -5.58 -17.43
C LEU A 193 -15.49 -6.85 -18.23
N GLY A 194 -15.64 -6.68 -19.55
CA GLY A 194 -15.99 -7.72 -20.50
C GLY A 194 -15.31 -9.03 -20.12
N SER A 195 -16.11 -9.95 -19.57
CA SER A 195 -15.74 -11.27 -19.03
C SER A 195 -14.24 -11.53 -19.04
N VAL A 196 -13.50 -10.87 -18.13
CA VAL A 196 -12.03 -10.90 -18.16
C VAL A 196 -11.51 -12.28 -17.75
N PHE A 197 -12.30 -12.99 -16.94
CA PHE A 197 -12.06 -14.37 -16.54
C PHE A 197 -13.34 -15.20 -16.74
N PRO A 198 -13.67 -15.59 -17.98
CA PRO A 198 -14.88 -16.37 -18.26
C PRO A 198 -14.90 -17.72 -17.52
N LYS A 199 -13.71 -18.18 -17.09
CA LYS A 199 -13.51 -19.41 -16.33
C LYS A 199 -13.64 -19.27 -14.80
N LEU A 200 -13.70 -18.04 -14.26
CA LEU A 200 -13.98 -17.79 -12.83
C LEU A 200 -15.46 -17.45 -12.59
N THR A 201 -16.33 -17.70 -13.58
CA THR A 201 -17.79 -17.54 -13.45
C THR A 201 -18.40 -18.48 -12.40
N THR A 202 -17.66 -19.51 -11.98
CA THR A 202 -18.00 -20.41 -10.87
C THR A 202 -17.25 -20.00 -9.59
N TRP A 203 -17.12 -18.70 -9.31
CA TRP A 203 -16.61 -18.25 -8.01
C TRP A 203 -17.66 -18.56 -6.95
N PRO A 204 -17.34 -19.31 -5.88
CA PRO A 204 -18.32 -19.61 -4.83
C PRO A 204 -18.89 -18.32 -4.23
N GLU A 205 -20.18 -18.31 -3.91
CA GLU A 205 -20.84 -17.12 -3.31
C GLU A 205 -20.24 -16.75 -1.96
N ASP A 206 -19.68 -17.72 -1.24
CA ASP A 206 -19.04 -17.58 0.06
C ASP A 206 -17.52 -17.30 -0.02
N ALA A 207 -16.92 -17.40 -1.20
CA ALA A 207 -15.48 -17.23 -1.36
C ALA A 207 -15.07 -15.75 -1.23
N GLN A 208 -14.23 -15.49 -0.24
CA GLN A 208 -13.78 -14.16 0.12
C GLN A 208 -12.67 -13.67 -0.83
N PHE A 209 -12.37 -12.38 -0.77
CA PHE A 209 -11.25 -11.81 -1.52
C PHE A 209 -9.91 -12.49 -1.19
N GLY A 210 -9.71 -12.92 0.06
CA GLY A 210 -8.52 -13.68 0.46
C GLY A 210 -8.34 -15.00 -0.30
N ASP A 211 -9.44 -15.72 -0.59
CA ASP A 211 -9.41 -16.97 -1.35
C ASP A 211 -8.97 -16.72 -2.81
N PHE A 212 -9.39 -15.58 -3.38
CA PHE A 212 -8.95 -15.15 -4.71
C PHE A 212 -7.45 -14.88 -4.75
N LEU A 213 -6.90 -14.19 -3.74
CA LEU A 213 -5.45 -13.96 -3.67
C LEU A 213 -4.67 -15.25 -3.45
N ASP A 214 -5.21 -16.19 -2.67
CA ASP A 214 -4.61 -17.51 -2.47
C ASP A 214 -4.50 -18.28 -3.78
N LEU A 215 -5.55 -18.28 -4.61
CA LEU A 215 -5.51 -18.87 -5.94
C LEU A 215 -4.45 -18.20 -6.83
N MET A 216 -4.35 -16.87 -6.81
CA MET A 216 -3.36 -16.14 -7.61
C MET A 216 -1.93 -16.46 -7.20
N ILE A 217 -1.66 -16.52 -5.89
CA ILE A 217 -0.34 -16.90 -5.37
C ILE A 217 -0.03 -18.36 -5.72
N CYS A 218 -0.99 -19.27 -5.58
CA CYS A 218 -0.83 -20.68 -5.93
C CYS A 218 -0.46 -20.85 -7.41
N LEU A 219 -1.23 -20.26 -8.32
CA LEU A 219 -0.97 -20.31 -9.76
C LEU A 219 0.38 -19.67 -10.12
N GLY A 220 0.73 -18.55 -9.49
CA GLY A 220 2.02 -17.90 -9.67
C GLY A 220 3.21 -18.78 -9.27
N ASN A 221 3.08 -19.53 -8.16
CA ASN A 221 4.11 -20.47 -7.71
C ASN A 221 4.24 -21.69 -8.64
N LEU A 222 3.15 -22.16 -9.24
CA LEU A 222 3.17 -23.27 -10.21
C LEU A 222 3.87 -22.88 -11.52
N ALA A 223 3.82 -21.60 -11.92
CA ALA A 223 4.46 -21.12 -13.15
C ALA A 223 6.00 -21.18 -13.09
N VAL A 224 6.60 -21.28 -11.90
CA VAL A 224 8.07 -21.31 -11.72
C VAL A 224 8.69 -22.63 -12.22
N SER A 225 7.90 -23.68 -12.45
CA SER A 225 8.40 -24.99 -12.90
C SER A 225 8.69 -25.12 -14.40
N THR A 226 8.67 -24.04 -15.18
CA THR A 226 8.98 -24.09 -16.63
C THR A 226 10.02 -23.05 -17.06
N ARG A 227 11.23 -23.17 -16.49
CA ARG A 227 12.46 -22.57 -17.06
C ARG A 227 13.56 -23.60 -17.11
#